data_AF-A0A9D9BQ87-F1
#
_entry.id   AF-A0A9D9BQ87-F1
#
_cell.length_a   1.000
_cell.length_b   1.000
_cell.length_c   1.000
_cell.angle_alpha   90.00
_cell.angle_beta   90.00
_cell.angle_gamma   90.00
#
_symmetry.space_group_name_H-M   'P 1'
#
loop_
_entity.id
_entity.type
_entity.pdbx_description
1 polymer ?
#
loop_
_entity_poly.entity_id
_entity_poly.type
_entity_poly.pdbx_seq_one_letter_code
_entity_poly.pdbx_strand_id
1 'polypeptide(L)'
;MKLRILIICIVSILTLGCASKKVEATPQQIAALDEMVASKSFVITSEYALPLVTNSLSALQNSRILAPGENPGRISLINNPNELKINGDLITSKLPFFGEIQQSSGYNGSNNSIEFDGAYEDYSATKNEDNTYTIKFDAKSKSEKFDVIVTLYPNLKSQMTVKGNKRFPIRYTGYVAGIDPDTSTKPLK
;
A
#
# COMPACT_ATOMS: atom_id res chain seq x y z
N MET A 1 49.20 -0.88 -35.09
CA MET A 1 47.74 -1.02 -35.35
C MET A 1 47.10 -2.21 -34.64
N LYS A 2 47.71 -3.40 -34.62
CA LYS A 2 47.14 -4.62 -33.99
C LYS A 2 46.85 -4.49 -32.48
N LEU A 3 47.68 -3.76 -31.71
CA LEU A 3 47.49 -3.56 -30.27
C LEU A 3 46.33 -2.60 -29.91
N ARG A 4 46.04 -1.61 -30.77
CA ARG A 4 44.89 -0.70 -30.61
C ARG A 4 43.58 -1.39 -30.95
N ILE A 5 43.58 -2.29 -31.93
CA ILE A 5 42.42 -3.13 -32.27
C ILE A 5 42.12 -4.11 -31.13
N LEU A 6 43.16 -4.70 -30.51
CA LEU A 6 43.00 -5.59 -29.36
C LEU A 6 42.38 -4.87 -28.14
N ILE A 7 42.77 -3.62 -27.89
CA ILE A 7 42.21 -2.81 -26.79
C ILE A 7 40.73 -2.45 -27.03
N ILE A 8 40.34 -2.18 -28.28
CA ILE A 8 38.95 -1.88 -28.64
C ILE A 8 38.07 -3.14 -28.49
N CYS A 9 38.60 -4.32 -28.84
CA CYS A 9 37.88 -5.58 -28.65
C CYS A 9 37.68 -5.94 -27.16
N ILE A 10 38.66 -5.66 -26.29
CA ILE A 10 38.57 -5.93 -24.85
C ILE A 10 37.59 -4.99 -24.15
N VAL A 11 37.52 -3.72 -24.54
CA VAL A 11 36.57 -2.74 -23.97
C VAL A 11 35.13 -3.01 -24.41
N SER A 12 34.91 -3.57 -25.61
CA SER A 12 33.57 -3.97 -26.08
C SER A 12 32.96 -5.18 -25.36
N ILE A 13 33.76 -6.00 -24.67
CA ILE A 13 33.27 -7.19 -23.95
C ILE A 13 32.76 -6.83 -22.54
N LEU A 14 33.10 -5.64 -22.02
CA LEU A 14 32.69 -5.16 -20.70
C LEU A 14 31.28 -4.55 -20.65
N THR A 15 30.57 -4.45 -21.78
CA THR A 15 29.20 -3.91 -21.85
C THR A 15 28.12 -4.98 -22.01
N LEU A 16 28.44 -6.25 -21.78
CA LEU A 16 27.43 -7.31 -21.65
C LEU A 16 26.59 -7.04 -20.39
N GLY A 17 25.53 -6.26 -20.60
CA GLY A 17 24.59 -5.80 -19.60
C GLY A 17 24.03 -6.94 -18.77
N CYS A 18 24.04 -6.73 -17.46
CA CYS A 18 23.29 -7.54 -16.52
C CYS A 18 21.80 -7.29 -16.78
N ALA A 19 21.16 -8.15 -17.59
CA ALA A 19 19.71 -8.15 -17.70
C ALA A 19 19.15 -8.51 -16.32
N SER A 20 18.61 -7.51 -15.61
CA SER A 20 17.92 -7.74 -14.34
C SER A 20 16.76 -8.70 -14.59
N LYS A 21 16.90 -9.95 -14.13
CA LYS A 21 15.78 -10.88 -14.10
C LYS A 21 14.69 -10.25 -13.24
N LYS A 22 13.55 -9.90 -13.84
CA LYS A 22 12.35 -9.57 -13.08
C LYS A 22 12.05 -10.81 -12.24
N VAL A 23 11.95 -10.65 -10.93
CA VAL A 23 11.53 -11.73 -10.04
C VAL A 23 10.07 -12.00 -10.39
N GLU A 24 9.84 -13.01 -11.24
CA GLU A 24 8.50 -13.47 -11.58
C GLU A 24 7.88 -14.13 -10.36
N ALA A 25 6.59 -13.84 -10.12
CA ALA A 25 5.86 -14.46 -9.02
C ALA A 25 5.70 -15.96 -9.26
N THR A 26 5.75 -16.73 -8.19
CA THR A 26 5.58 -18.18 -8.28
C THR A 26 4.11 -18.52 -8.58
N PRO A 27 3.83 -19.64 -9.28
CA PRO A 27 2.47 -20.11 -9.50
C PRO A 27 1.65 -20.25 -8.21
N GLN A 28 2.31 -20.61 -7.09
CA GLN A 28 1.71 -20.72 -5.77
C GLN A 28 1.23 -19.35 -5.25
N GLN A 29 2.02 -18.29 -5.41
CA GLN A 29 1.61 -16.94 -4.99
C GLN A 29 0.44 -16.41 -5.83
N ILE A 30 0.43 -16.71 -7.14
CA ILE A 30 -0.68 -16.34 -8.02
C ILE A 30 -1.96 -17.06 -7.58
N ALA A 31 -1.90 -18.38 -7.36
CA ALA A 31 -3.04 -19.16 -6.89
C ALA A 31 -3.57 -18.69 -5.53
N ALA A 32 -2.66 -18.39 -4.58
CA ALA A 32 -3.04 -17.84 -3.29
C ALA A 32 -3.74 -16.48 -3.45
N LEU A 33 -3.22 -15.60 -4.32
CA LEU A 33 -3.83 -14.31 -4.61
C LEU A 33 -5.23 -14.46 -5.22
N ASP A 34 -5.39 -15.36 -6.19
CA ASP A 34 -6.67 -15.67 -6.82
C ASP A 34 -7.70 -16.13 -5.76
N GLU A 35 -7.28 -17.01 -4.84
CA GLU A 35 -8.13 -17.50 -3.74
C GLU A 35 -8.51 -16.39 -2.75
N MET A 36 -7.55 -15.56 -2.33
CA MET A 36 -7.80 -14.43 -1.43
C MET A 36 -8.84 -13.46 -2.00
N VAL A 37 -8.73 -13.11 -3.29
CA VAL A 37 -9.65 -12.18 -3.94
C VAL A 37 -11.01 -12.83 -4.19
N ALA A 38 -11.06 -14.09 -4.63
CA ALA A 38 -12.31 -14.82 -4.87
C ALA A 38 -13.10 -15.05 -3.58
N SER A 39 -12.43 -15.38 -2.48
CA SER A 39 -13.03 -15.58 -1.16
C SER A 39 -13.34 -14.29 -0.41
N LYS A 40 -12.82 -13.14 -0.88
CA LYS A 40 -12.85 -11.86 -0.16
C LYS A 40 -12.35 -12.02 1.28
N SER A 41 -11.24 -12.74 1.46
CA SER A 41 -10.70 -13.08 2.77
C SER A 41 -9.21 -12.78 2.80
N PHE A 42 -8.86 -11.54 3.13
CA PHE A 42 -7.47 -11.10 3.18
C PHE A 42 -7.25 -9.91 4.11
N VAL A 43 -6.01 -9.76 4.55
CA VAL A 43 -5.51 -8.62 5.31
C VAL A 43 -4.36 -7.96 4.55
N ILE A 44 -4.37 -6.63 4.50
CA ILE A 44 -3.29 -5.81 3.99
C ILE A 44 -2.58 -5.16 5.16
N THR A 45 -1.26 -5.37 5.26
CA THR A 45 -0.38 -4.67 6.20
C THR A 45 0.55 -3.76 5.40
N SER A 46 0.57 -2.48 5.74
CA SER A 46 1.36 -1.46 5.04
C SER A 46 2.70 -1.21 5.73
N GLU A 47 3.76 -1.09 4.95
CA GLU A 47 5.10 -0.72 5.42
C GLU A 47 5.34 0.79 5.33
N TYR A 48 4.67 1.46 4.38
CA TYR A 48 4.82 2.89 4.15
C TYR A 48 3.48 3.57 3.89
N ALA A 49 3.35 4.79 4.41
CA ALA A 49 2.37 5.78 4.02
C ALA A 49 3.04 6.82 3.11
N LEU A 50 2.35 7.19 2.03
CA LEU A 50 2.79 8.12 1.00
C LEU A 50 1.70 9.19 0.83
N PRO A 51 1.65 10.19 1.72
CA PRO A 51 0.70 11.29 1.60
C PRO A 51 1.04 12.18 0.41
N LEU A 52 0.06 12.95 -0.06
CA LEU A 52 0.33 14.03 -1.01
C LEU A 52 1.23 15.08 -0.35
N VAL A 53 2.38 15.34 -0.98
CA VAL A 53 3.32 16.37 -0.51
C VAL A 53 2.75 17.75 -0.83
N THR A 54 2.19 18.41 0.19
CA THR A 54 1.74 19.80 0.11
C THR A 54 2.81 20.75 0.65
N ASN A 55 2.59 22.06 0.47
CA ASN A 55 3.48 23.08 1.03
C ASN A 55 3.55 23.00 2.57
N SER A 56 2.42 22.69 3.22
CA SER A 56 2.36 22.56 4.68
C SER A 56 3.21 21.37 5.17
N LEU A 57 3.11 20.22 4.50
CA LEU A 57 3.88 19.03 4.85
C LEU A 57 5.38 19.20 4.53
N SER A 58 5.69 19.92 3.45
CA SER A 58 7.06 20.27 3.07
C SER A 58 7.73 21.17 4.13
N ALA A 59 6.99 22.09 4.73
CA ALA A 59 7.51 22.95 5.79
C ALA A 59 7.94 22.17 7.04
N LEU A 60 7.36 20.98 7.27
CA LEU A 60 7.70 20.09 8.39
C LEU A 60 9.00 19.31 8.17
N GLN A 61 9.59 19.32 6.97
CA GLN A 61 10.82 18.60 6.70
C GLN A 61 11.99 19.04 7.62
N ASN A 62 12.03 20.32 8.00
CA ASN A 62 13.10 20.90 8.81
C ASN A 62 12.85 20.83 10.33
N SER A 63 11.67 20.37 10.76
CA SER A 63 11.29 20.36 12.18
C SER A 63 11.83 19.14 12.95
N ARG A 64 12.57 18.24 12.29
CA ARG A 64 13.12 16.99 12.87
C ARG A 64 12.08 16.06 13.50
N ILE A 65 10.82 16.19 13.11
CA ILE A 65 9.73 15.31 13.57
C ILE A 65 9.73 13.94 12.87
N LEU A 66 10.31 13.86 11.68
CA LEU A 66 10.39 12.65 10.86
C LEU A 66 11.60 11.81 11.28
N ALA A 67 11.44 10.49 11.28
CA ALA A 67 12.53 9.58 11.62
C ALA A 67 13.62 9.59 10.53
N PRO A 68 14.87 9.20 10.85
CA PRO A 68 15.94 9.10 9.87
C PRO A 68 15.54 8.21 8.68
N GLY A 69 15.67 8.73 7.45
CA GLY A 69 15.30 8.03 6.21
C GLY A 69 13.86 8.23 5.76
N GLU A 70 13.03 8.92 6.55
CA GLU A 70 11.69 9.36 6.14
C GLU A 70 11.73 10.72 5.46
N ASN A 71 10.67 11.03 4.72
CA ASN A 71 10.43 12.36 4.18
C ASN A 71 8.91 12.63 4.14
N PRO A 72 8.49 13.89 3.93
CA PRO A 72 7.08 14.26 3.82
C PRO A 72 6.22 13.34 2.91
N GLY A 73 6.78 12.78 1.84
CA GLY A 73 6.05 11.89 0.91
C GLY A 73 6.21 10.40 1.17
N ARG A 74 6.95 9.99 2.22
CA ARG A 74 7.18 8.59 2.55
C ARG A 74 7.53 8.41 4.02
N ILE A 75 6.57 7.90 4.77
CA ILE A 75 6.62 7.69 6.22
C ILE A 75 6.53 6.19 6.49
N SER A 76 7.41 5.66 7.32
CA SER A 76 7.45 4.25 7.67
C SER A 76 6.37 3.90 8.67
N LEU A 77 5.76 2.73 8.47
CA LEU A 77 4.72 2.16 9.34
C LEU A 77 5.18 0.87 10.03
N ILE A 78 6.45 0.50 9.92
CA ILE A 78 6.99 -0.77 10.47
C ILE A 78 6.70 -0.90 11.98
N ASN A 79 6.74 0.22 12.71
CA ASN A 79 6.46 0.27 14.14
C ASN A 79 5.09 0.91 14.46
N ASN A 80 4.22 1.07 13.46
CA ASN A 80 2.90 1.66 13.61
C ASN A 80 1.83 0.63 13.19
N PRO A 81 1.15 -0.01 14.15
CA PRO A 81 0.12 -1.00 13.85
C PRO A 81 -0.91 -0.45 12.87
N ASN A 82 -1.02 -1.12 11.73
CA ASN A 82 -1.91 -0.73 10.67
C ASN A 82 -2.44 -1.96 9.93
N GLU A 83 -3.68 -1.90 9.50
CA GLU A 83 -4.30 -2.97 8.71
C GLU A 83 -5.50 -2.46 7.91
N LEU A 84 -5.78 -3.15 6.81
CA LEU A 84 -7.09 -3.19 6.18
C LEU A 84 -7.45 -4.66 5.97
N LYS A 85 -8.55 -5.10 6.56
CA LYS A 85 -9.02 -6.48 6.52
C LYS A 85 -10.35 -6.54 5.80
N ILE A 86 -10.44 -7.40 4.77
CA ILE A 86 -11.70 -7.75 4.12
C ILE A 86 -12.02 -9.20 4.47
N ASN A 87 -13.22 -9.42 5.01
CA ASN A 87 -13.72 -10.74 5.35
C ASN A 87 -15.18 -10.87 4.90
N GLY A 88 -15.39 -11.49 3.73
CA GLY A 88 -16.66 -11.47 3.05
C GLY A 88 -17.05 -10.04 2.66
N ASP A 89 -18.24 -9.61 3.08
CA ASP A 89 -18.75 -8.26 2.79
C ASP A 89 -18.47 -7.24 3.90
N LEU A 90 -17.64 -7.60 4.87
CA LEU A 90 -17.21 -6.72 5.95
C LEU A 90 -15.76 -6.27 5.76
N ILE A 91 -15.52 -5.03 6.16
CA ILE A 91 -14.21 -4.40 6.20
C ILE A 91 -13.94 -3.83 7.60
N THR A 92 -12.73 -4.07 8.09
CA THR A 92 -12.18 -3.37 9.24
C THR A 92 -10.85 -2.72 8.85
N SER A 93 -10.56 -1.55 9.37
CA SER A 93 -9.26 -0.93 9.12
C SER A 93 -8.76 -0.05 10.27
N LYS A 94 -7.44 0.11 10.30
CA LYS A 94 -6.73 1.10 11.09
C LYS A 94 -5.60 1.63 10.24
N LEU A 95 -5.86 2.70 9.51
CA LEU A 95 -4.90 3.27 8.56
C LEU A 95 -4.40 4.64 9.04
N PRO A 96 -3.18 4.75 9.58
CA PRO A 96 -2.65 6.02 10.07
C PRO A 96 -2.52 7.06 8.95
N PHE A 97 -3.14 8.24 9.14
CA PHE A 97 -3.07 9.33 8.17
C PHE A 97 -1.98 10.35 8.53
N PHE A 98 -1.16 10.71 7.54
CA PHE A 98 -0.08 11.70 7.67
C PHE A 98 -0.17 12.85 6.66
N GLY A 99 -1.31 12.98 5.99
CA GLY A 99 -1.55 14.04 5.02
C GLY A 99 -2.21 15.29 5.62
N GLU A 100 -2.52 16.23 4.75
CA GLU A 100 -3.24 17.45 5.09
C GLU A 100 -4.77 17.26 5.03
N ILE A 101 -5.47 17.85 6.01
CA ILE A 101 -6.93 17.86 6.10
C ILE A 101 -7.42 19.23 5.62
N GLN A 102 -8.17 19.27 4.52
CA GLN A 102 -8.65 20.53 3.91
C GLN A 102 -9.87 21.10 4.65
N GLN A 103 -10.74 20.23 5.17
CA GLN A 103 -11.98 20.60 5.82
C GLN A 103 -12.00 20.05 7.25
N SER A 104 -11.29 20.73 8.16
CA SER A 104 -11.31 20.41 9.58
C SER A 104 -12.57 21.01 10.23
N SER A 105 -13.46 20.17 10.76
CA SER A 105 -14.68 20.59 11.46
C SER A 105 -14.48 20.84 12.95
N GLY A 106 -13.23 21.00 13.41
CA GLY A 106 -12.90 21.24 14.81
C GLY A 106 -11.70 20.42 15.28
N TYR A 107 -11.24 20.71 16.50
CA TYR A 107 -10.04 20.16 17.13
C TYR A 107 -10.19 18.64 17.40
N ASN A 108 -9.89 17.80 16.42
CA ASN A 108 -9.81 16.35 16.59
C ASN A 108 -8.39 15.93 16.98
N GLY A 109 -8.01 16.27 18.21
CA GLY A 109 -6.88 15.63 18.87
C GLY A 109 -7.26 14.20 19.26
N SER A 110 -6.59 13.23 18.65
CA SER A 110 -6.10 11.97 19.27
C SER A 110 -6.12 10.75 18.34
N ASN A 111 -6.93 10.72 17.28
CA ASN A 111 -6.93 9.56 16.38
C ASN A 111 -7.08 9.97 14.91
N ASN A 112 -5.94 10.14 14.24
CA ASN A 112 -5.88 10.55 12.83
C ASN A 112 -6.02 9.36 11.87
N SER A 113 -6.26 8.15 12.37
CA SER A 113 -6.43 6.97 11.55
C SER A 113 -7.75 7.00 10.79
N ILE A 114 -7.74 6.46 9.56
CA ILE A 114 -8.94 6.12 8.81
C ILE A 114 -9.37 4.74 9.28
N GLU A 115 -10.55 4.66 9.90
CA GLU A 115 -11.08 3.46 10.55
C GLU A 115 -12.40 3.08 9.89
N PHE A 116 -12.35 2.10 9.00
CA PHE A 116 -13.52 1.46 8.46
C PHE A 116 -13.98 0.38 9.45
N ASP A 117 -15.28 0.32 9.66
CA ASP A 117 -15.91 -0.72 10.47
C ASP A 117 -17.32 -0.94 9.95
N GLY A 118 -17.55 -2.06 9.28
CA GLY A 118 -18.84 -2.43 8.70
C GLY A 118 -18.74 -2.89 7.26
N ALA A 119 -19.81 -2.69 6.48
CA ALA A 119 -19.86 -3.08 5.08
C ALA A 119 -19.25 -2.00 4.16
N TYR A 120 -18.61 -2.45 3.08
CA TYR A 120 -18.23 -1.59 1.96
C TYR A 120 -19.37 -1.50 0.93
N GLU A 121 -19.33 -0.48 0.08
CA GLU A 121 -20.26 -0.24 -1.03
C GLU A 121 -19.51 -0.36 -2.37
N ASP A 122 -20.24 -0.61 -3.46
CA ASP A 122 -19.73 -0.56 -4.85
C ASP A 122 -18.44 -1.36 -5.13
N TYR A 123 -18.32 -2.54 -4.51
CA TYR A 123 -17.15 -3.39 -4.67
C TYR A 123 -17.01 -3.97 -6.07
N SER A 124 -15.81 -3.84 -6.62
CA SER A 124 -15.40 -4.50 -7.86
C SER A 124 -13.96 -5.02 -7.72
N ALA A 125 -13.69 -6.19 -8.30
CA ALA A 125 -12.36 -6.77 -8.38
C ALA A 125 -12.11 -7.25 -9.81
N THR A 126 -11.09 -6.68 -10.45
CA THR A 126 -10.73 -6.99 -11.84
C THR A 126 -9.32 -7.56 -11.88
N LYS A 127 -9.17 -8.77 -12.43
CA LYS A 127 -7.86 -9.35 -12.74
C LYS A 127 -7.34 -8.75 -14.05
N ASN A 128 -6.10 -8.27 -14.04
CA ASN A 128 -5.41 -7.72 -15.20
C ASN A 128 -4.56 -8.80 -15.90
N GLU A 129 -4.08 -8.50 -17.12
CA GLU A 129 -3.28 -9.44 -17.93
C GLU A 129 -1.97 -9.87 -17.26
N ASP A 130 -1.40 -9.02 -16.39
CA ASP A 130 -0.16 -9.29 -15.65
C ASP A 130 -0.40 -10.03 -14.31
N ASN A 131 -1.59 -10.63 -14.14
CA ASN A 131 -2.06 -11.28 -12.92
C ASN A 131 -2.21 -10.36 -11.69
N THR A 132 -2.10 -9.04 -11.86
CA THR A 132 -2.47 -8.12 -10.78
C THR A 132 -3.98 -8.04 -10.63
N TYR A 133 -4.46 -7.71 -9.43
CA TYR A 133 -5.86 -7.38 -9.19
C TYR A 133 -6.01 -5.90 -8.89
N THR A 134 -6.97 -5.27 -9.54
CA THR A 134 -7.47 -3.94 -9.17
C THR A 134 -8.80 -4.11 -8.45
N ILE A 135 -8.82 -3.77 -7.17
CA ILE A 135 -10.01 -3.79 -6.32
C ILE A 135 -10.44 -2.34 -6.05
N LYS A 136 -11.72 -2.05 -6.18
CA LYS A 136 -12.30 -0.74 -5.86
C LYS A 136 -13.54 -0.92 -5.01
N PHE A 137 -13.72 -0.06 -4.02
CA PHE A 137 -14.91 -0.01 -3.19
C PHE A 137 -14.99 1.33 -2.46
N ASP A 138 -16.20 1.65 -2.02
CA ASP A 138 -16.47 2.77 -1.15
C ASP A 138 -16.57 2.29 0.30
N ALA A 139 -16.03 3.06 1.23
CA ALA A 139 -16.14 2.77 2.66
C ALA A 139 -16.31 4.06 3.46
N LYS A 140 -16.86 3.92 4.66
CA LYS A 140 -17.13 5.06 5.55
C LYS A 140 -16.29 4.93 6.82
N SER A 141 -15.64 6.04 7.19
CA SER A 141 -15.00 6.20 8.50
C SER A 141 -15.66 7.39 9.21
N LYS A 142 -16.38 7.10 10.30
CA LYS A 142 -17.20 8.07 11.05
C LYS A 142 -18.18 8.84 10.14
N SER A 143 -17.88 10.10 9.82
CA SER A 143 -18.71 10.99 8.98
C SER A 143 -18.12 11.28 7.60
N GLU A 144 -17.01 10.64 7.24
CA GLU A 144 -16.32 10.82 5.96
C GLU A 144 -16.45 9.55 5.11
N LYS A 145 -16.81 9.72 3.84
CA LYS A 145 -16.81 8.67 2.83
C LYS A 145 -15.45 8.63 2.14
N PHE A 146 -15.04 7.45 1.70
CA PHE A 146 -13.78 7.22 1.03
C PHE A 146 -13.97 6.34 -0.19
N ASP A 147 -13.37 6.75 -1.32
CA ASP A 147 -13.09 5.89 -2.47
C ASP A 147 -11.74 5.21 -2.22
N VAL A 148 -11.75 3.87 -2.18
CA VAL A 148 -10.57 3.05 -1.93
C VAL A 148 -10.24 2.22 -3.17
N ILE A 149 -9.00 2.37 -3.64
CA ILE A 149 -8.47 1.63 -4.77
C ILE A 149 -7.26 0.84 -4.31
N VAL A 150 -7.35 -0.48 -4.42
CA VAL A 150 -6.27 -1.41 -4.06
C VAL A 150 -5.75 -2.09 -5.32
N THR A 151 -4.43 -2.16 -5.46
CA THR A 151 -3.74 -3.00 -6.43
C THR A 151 -3.00 -4.08 -5.67
N LEU A 152 -3.32 -5.34 -5.94
CA LEU A 152 -2.62 -6.50 -5.42
C LEU A 152 -1.75 -7.12 -6.51
N TYR A 153 -0.49 -7.36 -6.19
CA TYR A 153 0.49 -7.90 -7.11
C TYR A 153 0.68 -9.40 -6.91
N PRO A 154 1.01 -10.17 -7.98
CA PRO A 154 1.28 -11.60 -7.90
C PRO A 154 2.32 -12.02 -6.86
N ASN A 155 3.26 -11.14 -6.52
CA ASN A 155 4.28 -11.38 -5.48
C ASN A 155 3.79 -11.01 -4.06
N LEU A 156 2.47 -10.91 -3.87
CA LEU A 156 1.79 -10.57 -2.62
C LEU A 156 2.07 -9.14 -2.11
N LYS A 157 2.68 -8.28 -2.92
CA LYS A 157 2.75 -6.85 -2.61
C LYS A 157 1.39 -6.21 -2.82
N SER A 158 1.15 -5.12 -2.11
CA SER A 158 -0.05 -4.31 -2.22
C SER A 158 0.28 -2.83 -2.36
N GLN A 159 -0.57 -2.14 -3.10
CA GLN A 159 -0.63 -0.69 -3.13
C GLN A 159 -2.08 -0.27 -2.93
N MET A 160 -2.33 0.65 -2.01
CA MET A 160 -3.68 1.13 -1.73
C MET A 160 -3.71 2.64 -1.80
N THR A 161 -4.66 3.21 -2.53
CA THR A 161 -4.95 4.64 -2.54
C THR A 161 -6.28 4.87 -1.85
N VAL A 162 -6.31 5.77 -0.88
CA VAL A 162 -7.50 6.15 -0.11
C VAL A 162 -7.79 7.62 -0.37
N LYS A 163 -8.98 7.92 -0.89
CA LYS A 163 -9.42 9.28 -1.22
C LYS A 163 -10.63 9.62 -0.40
N GLY A 164 -10.50 10.61 0.49
CA GLY A 164 -11.61 11.13 1.29
C GLY A 164 -12.13 12.44 0.74
N ASN A 165 -13.25 12.90 1.31
CA ASN A 165 -13.90 14.13 0.90
C ASN A 165 -13.36 15.35 1.66
N LYS A 166 -12.74 15.12 2.82
CA LYS A 166 -12.29 16.19 3.74
C LYS A 166 -10.77 16.31 3.81
N ARG A 167 -10.06 15.34 3.23
CA ARG A 167 -8.61 15.15 3.35
C ARG A 167 -7.99 14.93 1.98
N PHE A 168 -6.73 15.33 1.83
CA PHE A 168 -5.97 14.97 0.63
C PHE A 168 -5.78 13.45 0.55
N PRO A 169 -5.65 12.90 -0.67
CA PRO A 169 -5.47 11.47 -0.86
C PRO A 169 -4.14 11.00 -0.27
N ILE A 170 -4.13 9.75 0.18
CA ILE A 170 -2.96 9.08 0.72
C ILE A 170 -2.82 7.72 0.05
N ARG A 171 -1.58 7.32 -0.20
CA ARG A 171 -1.25 5.99 -0.69
C ARG A 171 -0.52 5.19 0.38
N TYR A 172 -0.71 3.88 0.38
CA TYR A 172 -0.02 2.94 1.23
C TYR A 172 0.60 1.85 0.36
N THR A 173 1.75 1.33 0.78
CA THR A 173 2.40 0.18 0.14
C THR A 173 2.79 -0.84 1.19
N GLY A 174 2.60 -2.12 0.90
CA GLY A 174 2.99 -3.21 1.78
C GLY A 174 2.68 -4.56 1.17
N TYR A 175 2.04 -5.44 1.94
CA TYR A 175 1.77 -6.82 1.55
C TYR A 175 0.33 -7.23 1.86
N VAL A 176 -0.14 -8.25 1.15
CA VAL A 176 -1.42 -8.91 1.39
C VAL A 176 -1.17 -10.35 1.86
N ALA A 177 -2.00 -10.82 2.79
CA ALA A 177 -2.02 -12.19 3.26
C ALA A 177 -3.45 -12.68 3.43
N GLY A 178 -3.67 -13.99 3.29
CA GLY A 178 -4.96 -14.60 3.59
C GLY A 178 -5.27 -14.53 5.08
N ILE A 179 -6.54 -14.48 5.43
CA ILE A 179 -6.95 -14.55 6.85
C ILE A 179 -6.97 -16.03 7.24
N ASP A 180 -6.10 -16.41 8.17
CA ASP A 180 -6.16 -17.75 8.77
C ASP A 180 -7.44 -17.82 9.65
N PRO A 181 -8.36 -18.78 9.42
CA PRO A 181 -9.57 -18.93 10.22
C PRO A 181 -9.33 -19.00 11.74
N ASP A 182 -8.13 -19.38 12.19
CA ASP A 182 -7.82 -19.58 13.62
C ASP A 182 -7.43 -18.29 14.38
N THR A 183 -7.24 -17.16 13.69
CA THR A 183 -6.83 -15.88 14.33
C THR A 183 -7.99 -14.96 14.72
N SER A 184 -9.24 -15.36 14.48
CA SER A 184 -10.42 -14.50 14.74
C SER A 184 -11.01 -14.60 16.17
N THR A 185 -10.45 -15.41 17.08
CA THR A 185 -11.06 -15.67 18.40
C THR A 185 -10.09 -15.76 19.58
N LYS A 186 -8.93 -15.08 19.56
CA LYS A 186 -8.12 -14.97 20.78
C LYS A 186 -8.43 -13.65 21.50
N PRO A 187 -9.27 -13.62 22.55
CA PRO A 187 -9.37 -12.45 23.41
C PRO A 187 -7.97 -12.19 23.98
N LEU A 188 -7.56 -10.91 23.91
CA LEU A 188 -6.41 -10.41 24.64
C LEU A 188 -6.55 -10.84 26.11
N LYS A 189 -5.61 -11.68 26.57
CA LYS A 189 -5.42 -11.92 28.00
C LYS A 189 -4.73 -10.72 28.62
#